data_AF-A0A3C1C383-F1
#
_entry.id   AF-A0A3C1C383-F1
#
_cell.length_a   1.000
_cell.length_b   1.000
_cell.length_c   1.000
_cell.angle_alpha   90.00
_cell.angle_beta   90.00
_cell.angle_gamma   90.00
#
_symmetry.space_group_name_H-M   'P 1'
#
loop_
_entity.id
_entity.type
_entity.pdbx_description
1 polymer ?
#
loop_
_entity_poly.entity_id
_entity_poly.type
_entity_poly.pdbx_seq_one_letter_code
_entity_poly.pdbx_strand_id
1 'polypeptide(L)'
;MKINGVIYYGDRGGRIEFTNQVSDRWQPWNPTIELSLRRILNPIPMYVKDMRMDVNPFPALDENLGYDLEKGDWLSPYGIGQIADFIFQVHCDWSEGKSPYGEQYYHATLELTFSNEDDGIIEFRDSQPELEGSIFRLSRFAPESGYTNRWFAERFTNKEGSTLATISQRKDLNYFFRVRTKKDETGKIVSAHYGKIRGPLDFGFRGKRNGLGMTYYLNPTPNDRNMEFDPNRNLFTGLKVGEEVHDP
;
A
#
# COMPACT_ATOMS: atom_id res chain seq x y z
N MET A 1 -11.63 10.35 -17.93
CA MET A 1 -11.90 10.66 -19.35
C MET A 1 -13.33 10.28 -19.69
N LYS A 2 -14.04 11.03 -20.56
CA LYS A 2 -15.40 10.67 -21.02
C LYS A 2 -15.38 10.39 -22.53
N ILE A 3 -15.79 9.19 -22.93
CA ILE A 3 -15.87 8.76 -24.33
C ILE A 3 -17.27 8.22 -24.57
N ASN A 4 -17.99 8.77 -25.55
CA ASN A 4 -19.35 8.34 -25.92
C ASN A 4 -20.31 8.23 -24.72
N GLY A 5 -20.24 9.20 -23.79
CA GLY A 5 -21.09 9.20 -22.59
C GLY A 5 -20.59 8.35 -21.42
N VAL A 6 -19.63 7.45 -21.64
CA VAL A 6 -19.06 6.56 -20.61
C VAL A 6 -17.81 7.19 -20.00
N ILE A 7 -17.66 7.06 -18.68
CA ILE A 7 -16.49 7.57 -17.94
C ILE A 7 -15.47 6.46 -17.69
N TYR A 8 -14.20 6.82 -17.83
CA TYR A 8 -13.04 5.94 -17.70
C TYR A 8 -11.97 6.58 -16.82
N TYR A 9 -11.23 5.74 -16.12
CA TYR A 9 -9.98 6.13 -15.47
C TYR A 9 -8.98 6.60 -16.53
N GLY A 10 -8.12 7.55 -16.14
CA GLY A 10 -7.00 7.97 -17.00
C GLY A 10 -5.99 6.84 -17.18
N ASP A 11 -5.17 6.95 -18.22
CA ASP A 11 -4.05 6.06 -18.49
C ASP A 11 -2.79 6.93 -18.60
N ARG A 12 -1.66 6.46 -18.04
CA ARG A 12 -0.38 7.18 -18.05
C ARG A 12 0.34 7.08 -19.40
N GLY A 13 -0.20 6.36 -20.37
CA GLY A 13 0.42 6.13 -21.66
C GLY A 13 1.38 4.95 -21.62
N GLY A 14 2.23 4.88 -22.64
CA GLY A 14 3.33 3.94 -22.75
C GLY A 14 4.66 4.69 -22.88
N ARG A 15 5.76 4.07 -22.47
CA ARG A 15 7.10 4.63 -22.66
C ARG A 15 7.53 4.50 -24.12
N ILE A 16 7.91 5.64 -24.72
CA ILE A 16 8.56 5.67 -26.04
C ILE A 16 10.04 5.94 -25.80
N GLU A 17 10.90 5.02 -26.21
CA GLU A 17 12.34 5.21 -26.23
C GLU A 17 12.82 5.44 -27.65
N PHE A 18 13.51 6.56 -27.87
CA PHE A 18 14.12 6.83 -29.17
C PHE A 18 15.42 6.03 -29.31
N THR A 19 15.56 5.28 -30.39
CA THR A 19 16.70 4.36 -30.59
C THR A 19 17.80 4.96 -31.45
N ASN A 20 17.44 5.61 -32.55
CA ASN A 20 18.39 6.11 -33.54
C ASN A 20 17.75 7.16 -34.46
N GLN A 21 18.60 7.82 -35.26
CA GLN A 21 18.17 8.77 -36.28
C GLN A 21 18.27 8.13 -37.67
N VAL A 22 17.21 8.23 -38.46
CA VAL A 22 17.16 7.81 -39.88
C VAL A 22 16.59 8.97 -40.69
N SER A 23 17.33 9.42 -41.72
CA SER A 23 16.92 10.53 -42.59
C SER A 23 16.37 11.73 -41.82
N ASP A 24 17.18 12.21 -40.87
CA ASP A 24 16.90 13.35 -39.98
C ASP A 24 15.73 13.18 -39.00
N ARG A 25 15.24 11.96 -38.76
CA ARG A 25 14.14 11.68 -37.80
C ARG A 25 14.51 10.65 -36.75
N TRP A 26 14.20 10.94 -35.49
CA TRP A 26 14.29 9.99 -34.38
C TRP A 26 13.24 8.88 -34.51
N GLN A 27 13.68 7.64 -34.30
CA GLN A 27 12.85 6.44 -34.38
C GLN A 27 12.48 5.93 -32.98
N PRO A 28 11.26 5.40 -32.76
CA PRO A 28 10.19 5.27 -33.74
C PRO A 28 9.56 6.62 -34.09
N TRP A 29 9.45 6.93 -35.38
CA TRP A 29 8.79 8.15 -35.85
C TRP A 29 7.27 7.97 -35.87
N ASN A 30 6.53 8.88 -35.24
CA ASN A 30 5.07 8.85 -35.11
C ASN A 30 4.52 7.51 -34.55
N PRO A 31 4.97 7.08 -33.35
CA PRO A 31 4.53 5.84 -32.76
C PRO A 31 3.04 5.90 -32.42
N THR A 32 2.35 4.77 -32.59
CA THR A 32 0.99 4.57 -32.06
C THR A 32 1.10 3.86 -30.72
N ILE A 33 0.45 4.40 -29.68
CA ILE A 33 0.40 3.79 -28.35
C ILE A 33 -1.01 3.26 -28.11
N GLU A 34 -1.11 2.00 -27.72
CA GLU A 34 -2.37 1.41 -27.25
C GLU A 34 -2.61 1.78 -25.78
N LEU A 35 -3.82 2.25 -25.45
CA LEU A 35 -4.21 2.61 -24.09
C LEU A 35 -5.31 1.67 -23.58
N SER A 36 -5.18 1.18 -22.35
CA SER A 36 -6.16 0.30 -21.73
C SER A 36 -7.01 1.08 -20.72
N LEU A 37 -8.15 1.61 -21.20
CA LEU A 37 -9.04 2.42 -20.38
C LEU A 37 -9.99 1.55 -19.57
N ARG A 38 -9.85 1.57 -18.23
CA ARG A 38 -10.81 0.93 -17.33
C ARG A 38 -12.01 1.84 -17.09
N ARG A 39 -13.22 1.30 -17.30
CA ARG A 39 -14.47 2.00 -16.99
C ARG A 39 -14.55 2.29 -15.50
N ILE A 40 -15.02 3.48 -15.16
CA ILE A 40 -15.46 3.84 -13.82
C ILE A 40 -16.89 3.32 -13.67
N LEU A 41 -17.15 2.49 -12.65
CA LEU A 41 -18.49 1.91 -12.45
C LEU A 41 -19.17 2.49 -11.22
N ASN A 42 -18.60 2.24 -10.03
CA ASN A 42 -19.21 2.67 -8.78
C ASN A 42 -18.14 3.11 -7.75
N PRO A 43 -17.47 4.26 -7.94
CA PRO A 43 -16.61 4.83 -6.90
C PRO A 43 -17.39 5.10 -5.62
N ILE A 44 -16.83 4.70 -4.48
CA ILE A 44 -17.43 4.88 -3.16
C ILE A 44 -16.50 5.65 -2.22
N PRO A 45 -17.05 6.27 -1.15
CA PRO A 45 -16.25 6.78 -0.05
C PRO A 45 -15.48 5.66 0.64
N MET A 46 -14.23 5.93 1.00
CA MET A 46 -13.38 5.01 1.75
C MET A 46 -12.55 5.78 2.79
N TYR A 47 -12.07 5.08 3.81
CA TYR A 47 -11.00 5.59 4.67
C TYR A 47 -9.67 5.40 3.94
N VAL A 48 -9.08 6.49 3.46
CA VAL A 48 -7.86 6.43 2.65
C VAL A 48 -6.79 7.33 3.25
N LYS A 49 -5.61 6.77 3.50
CA LYS A 49 -4.51 7.51 4.14
C LYS A 49 -3.16 7.03 3.60
N ASP A 50 -2.29 8.00 3.30
CA ASP A 50 -0.87 7.77 3.01
C ASP A 50 -0.05 7.86 4.31
N MET A 51 0.35 6.70 4.83
CA MET A 51 1.29 6.63 5.93
C MET A 51 2.71 6.76 5.38
N ARG A 52 3.20 7.99 5.28
CA ARG A 52 4.60 8.22 4.89
C ARG A 52 5.55 7.82 6.01
N MET A 53 6.63 7.14 5.65
CA MET A 53 7.63 6.63 6.58
C MET A 53 8.22 7.72 7.48
N ASP A 54 8.47 8.92 6.95
CA ASP A 54 9.02 10.04 7.73
C ASP A 54 8.00 10.73 8.67
N VAL A 55 6.71 10.44 8.53
CA VAL A 55 5.61 11.11 9.25
C VAL A 55 4.93 10.15 10.25
N ASN A 56 5.07 8.84 10.05
CA ASN A 56 4.44 7.80 10.85
C ASN A 56 5.53 6.90 11.47
N PRO A 57 6.21 7.36 12.53
CA PRO A 57 7.16 6.53 13.24
C PRO A 57 6.45 5.38 13.95
N PHE A 58 7.13 4.24 14.05
CA PHE A 58 6.81 3.23 15.02
C PHE A 58 6.96 3.85 16.43
N PRO A 59 5.89 3.80 17.25
CA PRO A 59 5.94 4.39 18.59
C PRO A 59 6.81 3.62 19.58
N ALA A 60 7.02 2.31 19.36
CA ALA A 60 7.91 1.46 20.12
C ALA A 60 8.53 0.36 19.24
N LEU A 61 9.54 -0.33 19.76
CA LEU A 61 10.14 -1.53 19.15
C LEU A 61 9.85 -2.74 20.04
N ASP A 62 9.86 -3.93 19.46
CA ASP A 62 9.71 -5.20 20.16
C ASP A 62 8.36 -5.40 20.88
N GLU A 63 7.37 -4.60 20.51
CA GLU A 63 6.00 -4.64 21.03
C GLU A 63 4.98 -4.92 19.92
N ASN A 64 3.80 -5.40 20.31
CA ASN A 64 2.66 -5.54 19.41
C ASN A 64 1.92 -4.20 19.30
N LEU A 65 2.04 -3.55 18.14
CA LEU A 65 1.51 -2.23 17.86
C LEU A 65 0.22 -2.33 17.06
N GLY A 66 -0.91 -2.15 17.73
CA GLY A 66 -2.21 -2.09 17.07
C GLY A 66 -2.37 -0.79 16.27
N TYR A 67 -2.90 -0.89 15.05
CA TYR A 67 -3.28 0.24 14.21
C TYR A 67 -4.75 0.11 13.80
N ASP A 68 -5.52 1.17 14.01
CA ASP A 68 -6.93 1.25 13.65
C ASP A 68 -7.07 1.94 12.29
N LEU A 69 -7.55 1.20 11.30
CA LEU A 69 -7.62 1.69 9.92
C LEU A 69 -8.75 2.70 9.71
N GLU A 70 -9.79 2.69 10.55
CA GLU A 70 -10.88 3.68 10.49
C GLU A 70 -10.57 4.95 11.28
N LYS A 71 -9.77 4.85 12.35
CA LYS A 71 -9.25 6.02 13.07
C LYS A 71 -7.99 6.58 12.42
N GLY A 72 -7.27 5.77 11.65
CA GLY A 72 -6.01 6.14 11.01
C GLY A 72 -4.91 6.46 12.01
N ASP A 73 -4.90 5.77 13.14
CA ASP A 73 -3.97 6.02 14.24
C ASP A 73 -3.64 4.74 15.02
N TRP A 74 -2.52 4.78 15.73
CA TRP A 74 -2.10 3.72 16.65
C TRP A 74 -3.09 3.56 17.80
N LEU A 75 -3.18 2.37 18.38
CA LEU A 75 -3.93 2.13 19.60
C LEU A 75 -3.22 2.72 20.82
N SER A 76 -3.98 2.88 21.91
CA SER A 76 -3.44 3.21 23.24
C SER A 76 -2.29 2.25 23.63
N PRO A 77 -1.20 2.73 24.23
CA PRO A 77 -1.00 4.11 24.74
C PRO A 77 -0.46 5.11 23.70
N TYR A 78 -0.30 4.70 22.44
CA TYR A 78 0.46 5.47 21.45
C TYR A 78 -0.38 6.38 20.57
N GLY A 79 -1.69 6.13 20.49
CA GLY A 79 -2.63 6.95 19.75
C GLY A 79 -4.07 6.77 20.24
N ILE A 80 -5.02 7.22 19.41
CA ILE A 80 -6.45 7.20 19.72
C ILE A 80 -7.23 6.08 19.01
N GLY A 81 -6.53 5.16 18.36
CA GLY A 81 -7.10 3.97 17.74
C GLY A 81 -7.81 3.08 18.77
N GLN A 82 -8.84 2.36 18.32
CA GLN A 82 -9.72 1.58 19.19
C GLN A 82 -9.79 0.11 18.79
N ILE A 83 -9.66 -0.19 17.49
CA ILE A 83 -9.73 -1.54 16.93
C ILE A 83 -8.39 -1.84 16.29
N ALA A 84 -7.70 -2.89 16.74
CA ALA A 84 -6.44 -3.34 16.14
C ALA A 84 -6.71 -4.08 14.82
N ASP A 85 -7.01 -3.34 13.76
CA ASP A 85 -7.20 -3.92 12.43
C ASP A 85 -5.91 -4.58 11.94
N PHE A 86 -4.79 -3.86 12.10
CA PHE A 86 -3.44 -4.37 11.89
C PHE A 86 -2.68 -4.40 13.22
N ILE A 87 -1.85 -5.42 13.40
CA ILE A 87 -0.92 -5.53 14.52
C ILE A 87 0.48 -5.67 13.94
N PHE A 88 1.29 -4.63 14.13
CA PHE A 88 2.67 -4.61 13.67
C PHE A 88 3.61 -4.98 14.81
N GLN A 89 4.59 -5.82 14.53
CA GLN A 89 5.73 -6.06 15.39
C GLN A 89 7.00 -5.74 14.61
N VAL A 90 7.81 -4.83 15.15
CA VAL A 90 9.07 -4.41 14.53
C VAL A 90 10.22 -4.70 15.48
N HIS A 91 11.24 -5.38 14.98
CA HIS A 91 12.49 -5.63 15.69
C HIS A 91 13.64 -4.97 14.91
N CYS A 92 14.65 -4.47 15.63
CA CYS A 92 15.82 -3.85 15.00
C CYS A 92 17.09 -4.09 15.82
N ASP A 93 17.99 -4.87 15.23
CA ASP A 93 19.35 -5.09 15.72
C ASP A 93 20.32 -4.08 15.10
N TRP A 94 20.97 -3.29 15.96
CA TRP A 94 21.96 -2.30 15.52
C TRP A 94 23.36 -2.90 15.52
N SER A 95 24.08 -2.69 14.42
CA SER A 95 25.46 -3.13 14.25
C SER A 95 26.46 -1.99 14.43
N GLU A 96 27.72 -2.33 14.72
CA GLU A 96 28.82 -1.37 14.78
C GLU A 96 29.14 -0.84 13.38
N GLY A 97 29.48 0.46 13.30
CA GLY A 97 29.85 1.14 12.06
C GLY A 97 28.71 1.96 11.46
N LYS A 98 29.04 2.67 10.39
CA LYS A 98 28.13 3.55 9.67
C LYS A 98 28.35 3.43 8.16
N SER A 99 27.29 3.63 7.39
CA SER A 99 27.34 3.77 5.94
C SER A 99 28.19 5.00 5.54
N PRO A 100 28.59 5.12 4.26
CA PRO A 100 29.25 6.33 3.74
C PRO A 100 28.44 7.63 3.95
N TYR A 101 27.14 7.51 4.19
CA TYR A 101 26.22 8.62 4.46
C TYR A 101 26.02 8.89 5.96
N GLY A 102 26.74 8.17 6.83
CA GLY A 102 26.69 8.35 8.29
C GLY A 102 25.54 7.63 9.00
N GLU A 103 24.84 6.73 8.31
CA GLU A 103 23.71 5.97 8.86
C GLU A 103 24.21 4.69 9.55
N GLN A 104 23.73 4.40 10.76
CA GLN A 104 24.15 3.20 11.48
C GLN A 104 23.65 1.95 10.78
N TYR A 105 24.49 0.92 10.72
CA TYR A 105 24.09 -0.37 10.18
C TYR A 105 23.06 -1.04 11.09
N TYR A 106 22.06 -1.69 10.49
CA TYR A 106 21.05 -2.44 11.22
C TYR A 106 20.54 -3.62 10.41
N HIS A 107 19.93 -4.56 11.12
CA HIS A 107 19.03 -5.58 10.59
C HIS A 107 17.69 -5.44 11.30
N ALA A 108 16.62 -5.22 10.56
CA ALA A 108 15.29 -5.05 11.10
C ALA A 108 14.29 -5.99 10.42
N THR A 109 13.31 -6.43 11.20
CA THR A 109 12.19 -7.24 10.73
C THR A 109 10.88 -6.51 11.00
N LEU A 110 9.91 -6.72 10.13
CA LEU A 110 8.53 -6.25 10.30
C LEU A 110 7.59 -7.42 10.08
N GLU A 111 6.80 -7.74 11.10
CA GLU A 111 5.68 -8.67 11.01
C GLU A 111 4.37 -7.89 11.06
N LEU A 112 3.43 -8.24 10.18
CA LEU A 112 2.05 -7.79 10.21
C LEU A 112 1.15 -9.00 10.50
N THR A 113 0.35 -8.89 11.55
CA THR A 113 -0.70 -9.85 11.92
C THR A 113 -2.03 -9.12 12.14
N PHE A 114 -3.09 -9.86 12.47
CA PHE A 114 -4.46 -9.35 12.56
C PHE A 114 -5.15 -9.85 13.83
N SER A 115 -6.16 -9.11 14.29
CA SER A 115 -6.88 -9.44 15.54
C SER A 115 -7.73 -10.71 15.44
N ASN A 116 -8.27 -11.02 14.26
CA ASN A 116 -9.09 -12.21 14.07
C ASN A 116 -8.37 -13.26 13.22
N GLU A 117 -8.65 -14.54 13.48
CA GLU A 117 -8.04 -15.68 12.80
C GLU A 117 -8.22 -15.65 11.26
N ASP A 118 -9.39 -15.20 10.81
CA ASP A 118 -9.73 -15.11 9.38
C ASP A 118 -9.52 -13.72 8.79
N ASP A 119 -8.98 -12.78 9.55
CA ASP A 119 -8.45 -11.57 8.94
C ASP A 119 -7.15 -11.91 8.21
N GLY A 120 -6.74 -11.06 7.27
CA GLY A 120 -5.52 -11.33 6.54
C GLY A 120 -5.25 -10.42 5.38
N ILE A 121 -4.17 -10.74 4.69
CA ILE A 121 -3.63 -10.00 3.55
C ILE A 121 -3.30 -10.96 2.42
N ILE A 122 -3.35 -10.47 1.20
CA ILE A 122 -2.94 -11.19 0.00
C ILE A 122 -2.11 -10.28 -0.88
N GLU A 123 -0.95 -10.78 -1.34
CA GLU A 123 -0.13 -10.08 -2.32
C GLU A 123 -0.84 -10.03 -3.67
N PHE A 124 -0.84 -8.87 -4.30
CA PHE A 124 -1.30 -8.66 -5.66
C PHE A 124 -0.19 -8.02 -6.48
N ARG A 125 0.16 -8.67 -7.59
CA ARG A 125 1.19 -8.18 -8.52
C ARG A 125 0.49 -7.45 -9.66
N ASP A 126 0.73 -6.14 -9.76
CA ASP A 126 0.33 -5.40 -10.95
C ASP A 126 1.25 -5.81 -12.12
N SER A 127 0.65 -6.24 -13.21
CA SER A 127 1.41 -6.62 -14.41
C SER A 127 1.87 -5.41 -15.21
N GLN A 128 1.38 -4.20 -14.89
CA GLN A 128 1.70 -2.97 -15.61
C GLN A 128 2.95 -2.29 -15.05
N PRO A 129 3.83 -1.71 -15.90
CA PRO A 129 4.95 -0.90 -15.45
C PRO A 129 4.51 0.31 -14.59
N GLU A 130 5.35 0.71 -13.64
CA GLU A 130 5.02 1.77 -12.67
C GLU A 130 4.62 3.11 -13.32
N LEU A 131 5.11 3.41 -14.52
CA LEU A 131 4.87 4.67 -15.23
C LEU A 131 3.84 4.55 -16.37
N GLU A 132 3.22 3.38 -16.53
CA GLU A 132 2.35 3.08 -17.68
C GLU A 132 0.96 2.61 -17.22
N GLY A 133 0.03 2.58 -18.18
CA GLY A 133 -1.29 1.98 -18.02
C GLY A 133 -2.28 2.79 -17.17
N SER A 134 -3.44 2.19 -16.95
CA SER A 134 -4.54 2.76 -16.16
C SER A 134 -4.10 3.20 -14.76
N ILE A 135 -4.55 4.39 -14.33
CA ILE A 135 -4.35 4.86 -12.95
C ILE A 135 -5.07 3.95 -11.93
N PHE A 136 -6.16 3.30 -12.35
CA PHE A 136 -6.82 2.26 -11.56
C PHE A 136 -6.18 0.91 -11.84
N ARG A 137 -5.17 0.57 -11.03
CA ARG A 137 -4.27 -0.58 -11.26
C ARG A 137 -4.80 -1.88 -10.70
N LEU A 138 -5.28 -1.83 -9.47
CA LEU A 138 -5.75 -2.99 -8.73
C LEU A 138 -7.06 -3.54 -9.28
N SER A 139 -7.35 -4.81 -9.00
CA SER A 139 -8.66 -5.40 -9.28
C SER A 139 -9.78 -4.56 -8.67
N ARG A 140 -10.90 -4.46 -9.38
CA ARG A 140 -12.10 -3.74 -8.92
C ARG A 140 -12.67 -4.32 -7.64
N PHE A 141 -12.51 -5.62 -7.46
CA PHE A 141 -13.00 -6.32 -6.29
C PHE A 141 -11.84 -6.99 -5.56
N ALA A 142 -11.78 -6.80 -4.24
CA ALA A 142 -10.89 -7.58 -3.37
C ALA A 142 -11.23 -9.08 -3.50
N PRO A 143 -10.27 -10.02 -3.42
CA PRO A 143 -10.54 -11.46 -3.53
C PRO A 143 -11.51 -11.99 -2.46
N GLU A 144 -12.22 -13.09 -2.73
CA GLU A 144 -13.09 -13.74 -1.74
C GLU A 144 -12.31 -14.57 -0.73
N SER A 145 -11.22 -15.19 -1.18
CA SER A 145 -10.43 -16.16 -0.43
C SER A 145 -8.93 -16.00 -0.74
N GLY A 146 -8.08 -16.73 -0.01
CA GLY A 146 -6.62 -16.74 -0.21
C GLY A 146 -5.86 -15.76 0.67
N TYR A 147 -6.53 -15.15 1.65
CA TYR A 147 -5.88 -14.29 2.65
C TYR A 147 -5.02 -15.13 3.60
N THR A 148 -3.82 -14.64 3.90
CA THR A 148 -2.97 -15.16 4.97
C THR A 148 -3.05 -14.21 6.16
N ASN A 149 -3.14 -14.74 7.38
CA ASN A 149 -3.24 -13.96 8.61
C ASN A 149 -1.88 -13.38 9.09
N ARG A 150 -0.86 -13.47 8.25
CA ARG A 150 0.50 -13.03 8.55
C ARG A 150 1.18 -12.56 7.29
N TRP A 151 1.99 -11.52 7.44
CA TRP A 151 2.95 -11.04 6.46
C TRP A 151 4.26 -10.67 7.16
N PHE A 152 5.39 -10.83 6.46
CA PHE A 152 6.71 -10.63 7.04
C PHE A 152 7.69 -10.04 6.03
N ALA A 153 8.57 -9.16 6.50
CA ALA A 153 9.64 -8.57 5.71
C ALA A 153 10.88 -8.29 6.55
N GLU A 154 12.03 -8.25 5.88
CA GLU A 154 13.32 -7.90 6.47
C GLU A 154 13.96 -6.75 5.70
N ARG A 155 14.71 -5.93 6.42
CA ARG A 155 15.51 -4.83 5.89
C ARG A 155 16.84 -4.76 6.61
N PHE A 156 17.92 -4.69 5.87
CA PHE A 156 19.26 -4.58 6.45
C PHE A 156 20.16 -3.68 5.60
N THR A 157 21.17 -3.13 6.25
CA THR A 157 22.21 -2.34 5.54
C THR A 157 23.45 -3.21 5.38
N ASN A 158 23.95 -3.33 4.15
CA ASN A 158 25.19 -4.07 3.89
C ASN A 158 26.43 -3.20 4.20
N LYS A 159 27.61 -3.82 4.26
CA LYS A 159 28.89 -3.16 4.58
C LYS A 159 29.32 -2.09 3.56
N GLU A 160 28.68 -2.04 2.40
CA GLU A 160 28.89 -1.03 1.35
C GLU A 160 27.96 0.18 1.53
N GLY A 161 27.10 0.16 2.55
CA GLY A 161 26.14 1.21 2.84
C GLY A 161 24.87 1.16 1.99
N SER A 162 24.68 0.12 1.17
CA SER A 162 23.43 -0.08 0.46
C SER A 162 22.39 -0.74 1.38
N THR A 163 21.17 -0.21 1.36
CA THR A 163 20.06 -0.81 2.06
C THR A 163 19.41 -1.85 1.16
N LEU A 164 19.41 -3.10 1.62
CA LEU A 164 18.69 -4.19 1.00
C LEU A 164 17.43 -4.45 1.81
N ALA A 165 16.29 -4.53 1.13
CA ALA A 165 15.03 -4.94 1.75
C ALA A 165 14.40 -5.99 0.86
N THR A 166 13.84 -7.03 1.48
CA THR A 166 13.24 -8.18 0.79
C THR A 166 12.10 -7.73 -0.16
N ILE A 167 11.52 -6.56 0.08
CA ILE A 167 10.30 -6.10 -0.60
C ILE A 167 10.41 -4.70 -1.23
N SER A 168 11.29 -3.81 -0.75
CA SER A 168 11.37 -2.41 -1.20
C SER A 168 11.67 -2.21 -2.70
N GLN A 169 12.17 -3.24 -3.39
CA GLN A 169 12.47 -3.19 -4.83
C GLN A 169 11.31 -3.64 -5.72
N ARG A 170 10.21 -4.15 -5.15
CA ARG A 170 9.08 -4.72 -5.89
C ARG A 170 7.99 -3.68 -6.16
N LYS A 171 8.24 -2.81 -7.14
CA LYS A 171 7.37 -1.69 -7.56
C LYS A 171 5.99 -2.10 -8.09
N ASP A 172 5.85 -3.37 -8.46
CA ASP A 172 4.62 -4.01 -8.91
C ASP A 172 3.77 -4.58 -7.76
N LEU A 173 4.30 -4.57 -6.53
CA LEU A 173 3.63 -5.17 -5.38
C LEU A 173 2.56 -4.24 -4.82
N ASN A 174 1.41 -4.83 -4.54
CA ASN A 174 0.26 -4.23 -3.87
C ASN A 174 -0.39 -5.32 -3.03
N TYR A 175 -1.42 -4.97 -2.26
CA TYR A 175 -2.12 -5.94 -1.43
C TYR A 175 -3.61 -5.70 -1.40
N PHE A 176 -4.37 -6.76 -1.18
CA PHE A 176 -5.71 -6.67 -0.60
C PHE A 176 -5.67 -7.18 0.83
N PHE A 177 -6.53 -6.66 1.68
CA PHE A 177 -6.70 -7.15 3.04
C PHE A 177 -8.17 -7.31 3.41
N ARG A 178 -8.41 -8.18 4.39
CA ARG A 178 -9.69 -8.44 5.02
C ARG A 178 -9.53 -8.26 6.52
N VAL A 179 -10.37 -7.44 7.13
CA VAL A 179 -10.35 -7.16 8.58
C VAL A 179 -11.73 -7.22 9.19
N ARG A 180 -11.79 -7.29 10.52
CA ARG A 180 -13.04 -7.23 11.31
C ARG A 180 -14.02 -8.34 10.92
N THR A 181 -13.49 -9.53 10.60
CA THR A 181 -14.32 -10.70 10.36
C THR A 181 -15.23 -11.02 11.56
N LYS A 182 -16.46 -11.42 11.27
CA LYS A 182 -17.41 -11.98 12.24
C LYS A 182 -17.87 -13.33 11.74
N LYS A 183 -17.90 -14.32 12.63
CA LYS A 183 -18.40 -15.66 12.35
C LYS A 183 -19.78 -15.86 12.94
N ASP A 184 -20.59 -16.71 12.30
CA ASP A 184 -21.77 -17.29 12.93
C ASP A 184 -21.39 -18.46 13.86
N GLU A 185 -22.40 -19.07 14.49
CA GLU A 185 -22.24 -20.21 15.40
C GLU A 185 -21.60 -21.44 14.73
N THR A 186 -21.63 -21.52 13.39
CA THR A 186 -21.04 -22.61 12.62
C THR A 186 -19.57 -22.34 12.26
N GLY A 187 -19.05 -21.17 12.62
CA GLY A 187 -17.69 -20.73 12.27
C GLY A 187 -17.58 -20.11 10.88
N LYS A 188 -18.68 -19.91 10.16
CA LYS A 188 -18.69 -19.29 8.83
C LYS A 188 -18.61 -17.79 8.94
N ILE A 189 -17.75 -17.16 8.13
CA ILE A 189 -17.67 -15.69 8.04
C ILE A 189 -18.99 -15.15 7.47
N VAL A 190 -19.67 -14.30 8.24
CA VAL A 190 -20.92 -13.62 7.87
C VAL A 190 -20.75 -12.12 7.65
N SER A 191 -19.64 -11.55 8.13
CA SER A 191 -19.30 -10.15 7.95
C SER A 191 -17.79 -9.98 7.87
N ALA A 192 -17.30 -9.11 7.00
CA ALA A 192 -15.93 -8.62 7.00
C ALA A 192 -15.84 -7.24 6.33
N HIS A 193 -14.78 -6.49 6.60
CA HIS A 193 -14.42 -5.31 5.82
C HIS A 193 -13.24 -5.65 4.92
N TYR A 194 -13.18 -5.01 3.77
CA TYR A 194 -12.14 -5.23 2.77
C TYR A 194 -11.43 -3.93 2.45
N GLY A 195 -10.17 -4.05 2.05
CA GLY A 195 -9.40 -2.92 1.60
C GLY A 195 -8.23 -3.33 0.73
N LYS A 196 -7.45 -2.32 0.34
CA LYS A 196 -6.24 -2.48 -0.46
C LYS A 196 -5.12 -1.61 0.07
N ILE A 197 -3.89 -2.07 -0.15
CA ILE A 197 -2.67 -1.30 0.03
C ILE A 197 -2.06 -1.11 -1.33
N ARG A 198 -1.77 0.14 -1.68
CA ARG A 198 -1.10 0.47 -2.93
C ARG A 198 0.40 0.59 -2.69
N GLY A 199 1.17 -0.12 -3.50
CA GLY A 199 2.62 -0.20 -3.36
C GLY A 199 3.06 -1.20 -2.29
N PRO A 200 4.39 -1.35 -2.13
CA PRO A 200 4.96 -2.21 -1.09
C PRO A 200 4.71 -1.62 0.30
N LEU A 201 4.58 -2.51 1.28
CA LEU A 201 4.75 -2.15 2.69
C LEU A 201 6.23 -1.87 2.92
N ASP A 202 6.58 -0.59 3.13
CA ASP A 202 7.95 -0.17 3.39
C ASP A 202 8.14 0.15 4.88
N PHE A 203 9.35 -0.04 5.38
CA PHE A 203 9.70 0.34 6.74
C PHE A 203 11.20 0.53 6.83
N GLY A 204 11.67 1.32 7.79
CA GLY A 204 13.09 1.44 7.98
C GLY A 204 13.50 2.45 9.03
N PHE A 205 14.82 2.56 9.15
CA PHE A 205 15.48 3.38 10.14
C PHE A 205 16.51 4.29 9.46
N ARG A 206 16.49 5.57 9.81
CA ARG A 206 17.40 6.59 9.28
C ARG A 206 17.83 7.55 10.38
N GLY A 207 18.99 7.29 10.97
CA GLY A 207 19.47 8.03 12.14
C GLY A 207 18.51 7.88 13.32
N LYS A 208 17.92 9.00 13.79
CA LYS A 208 16.90 8.99 14.85
C LYS A 208 15.48 8.77 14.33
N ARG A 209 15.28 8.73 13.01
CA ARG A 209 13.96 8.51 12.41
C ARG A 209 13.74 7.02 12.17
N ASN A 210 12.51 6.60 12.35
CA ASN A 210 12.01 5.30 11.92
C ASN A 210 10.60 5.52 11.35
N GLY A 211 10.05 4.52 10.66
CA GLY A 211 8.63 4.51 10.40
C GLY A 211 8.15 3.44 9.44
N LEU A 212 6.83 3.46 9.25
CA LEU A 212 6.08 2.60 8.35
C LEU A 212 5.59 3.42 7.14
N GLY A 213 5.85 2.88 5.95
CA GLY A 213 5.42 3.39 4.65
C GLY A 213 4.28 2.54 4.09
N MET A 214 3.07 3.09 3.99
CA MET A 214 1.91 2.39 3.42
C MET A 214 0.81 3.36 3.00
N THR A 215 0.31 3.24 1.77
CA THR A 215 -0.93 3.91 1.36
C THR A 215 -2.08 2.90 1.35
N TYR A 216 -3.04 3.04 2.27
CA TYR A 216 -4.16 2.10 2.40
C TYR A 216 -5.50 2.73 2.07
N TYR A 217 -6.45 1.88 1.66
CA TYR A 217 -7.84 2.21 1.38
C TYR A 217 -8.70 1.15 2.05
N LEU A 218 -9.56 1.54 2.98
CA LEU A 218 -10.51 0.66 3.66
C LEU A 218 -11.93 0.99 3.18
N ASN A 219 -12.63 -0.01 2.64
CA ASN A 219 -14.05 0.08 2.34
C ASN A 219 -14.84 0.01 3.66
N PRO A 220 -15.66 1.02 4.00
CA PRO A 220 -16.41 1.09 5.25
C PRO A 220 -17.65 0.19 5.26
N THR A 221 -18.02 -0.41 4.13
CA THR A 221 -19.28 -1.14 3.99
C THR A 221 -19.04 -2.64 4.22
N PRO A 222 -19.63 -3.25 5.27
CA PRO A 222 -19.46 -4.66 5.52
C PRO A 222 -19.85 -5.52 4.32
N ASN A 223 -19.04 -6.54 4.02
CA ASN A 223 -19.19 -7.50 2.92
C ASN A 223 -19.13 -6.91 1.50
N ASP A 224 -18.92 -5.60 1.35
CA ASP A 224 -18.65 -5.01 0.04
C ASP A 224 -17.17 -5.16 -0.30
N ARG A 225 -16.89 -5.81 -1.44
CA ARG A 225 -15.52 -6.02 -1.95
C ARG A 225 -15.10 -4.94 -2.94
N ASN A 226 -15.93 -3.94 -3.23
CA ASN A 226 -15.62 -2.88 -4.18
C ASN A 226 -14.43 -2.03 -3.74
N MET A 227 -13.46 -1.86 -4.65
CA MET A 227 -12.18 -1.20 -4.44
C MET A 227 -12.01 0.08 -5.27
N GLU A 228 -13.09 0.56 -5.91
CA GLU A 228 -13.12 1.89 -6.55
C GLU A 228 -13.32 2.99 -5.51
N PHE A 229 -12.27 3.76 -5.25
CA PHE A 229 -12.34 4.92 -4.37
C PHE A 229 -12.82 6.17 -5.11
N ASP A 230 -13.70 6.94 -4.48
CA ASP A 230 -14.04 8.31 -4.89
C ASP A 230 -13.10 9.32 -4.18
N PRO A 231 -12.12 9.92 -4.90
CA PRO A 231 -11.13 10.81 -4.30
C PRO A 231 -11.72 12.13 -3.76
N ASN A 232 -12.96 12.47 -4.11
CA ASN A 232 -13.65 13.63 -3.55
C ASN A 232 -14.39 13.32 -2.24
N ARG A 233 -14.42 12.05 -1.83
CA ARG A 233 -15.19 11.55 -0.68
C ARG A 233 -14.34 10.65 0.21
N ASN A 234 -13.13 11.10 0.54
CA ASN A 234 -12.36 10.49 1.63
C ASN A 234 -13.14 10.64 2.95
N LEU A 235 -13.24 9.55 3.72
CA LEU A 235 -13.93 9.55 5.01
C LEU A 235 -13.08 10.13 6.15
N PHE A 236 -11.77 10.23 5.96
CA PHE A 236 -10.95 11.00 6.88
C PHE A 236 -11.13 12.50 6.65
N THR A 237 -11.30 13.23 7.75
CA THR A 237 -11.33 14.69 7.77
C THR A 237 -10.10 15.22 8.49
N GLY A 238 -9.45 16.26 7.95
CA GLY A 238 -8.31 16.91 8.61
C GLY A 238 -7.01 16.10 8.57
N LEU A 239 -6.81 15.31 7.50
CA LEU A 239 -5.52 14.69 7.22
C LEU A 239 -4.42 15.75 7.13
N LYS A 240 -3.22 15.42 7.60
CA LYS A 240 -2.07 16.32 7.47
C LYS A 240 -1.66 16.40 6.01
N VAL A 241 -0.99 17.50 5.64
CA VAL A 241 -0.38 17.63 4.32
C VAL A 241 0.53 16.43 4.06
N GLY A 242 0.25 15.71 2.97
CA GLY A 242 0.98 14.52 2.56
C GLY A 242 0.38 13.18 3.03
N GLU A 243 -0.62 13.19 3.91
CA GLU A 243 -1.41 11.98 4.23
C GLU A 243 -2.60 11.81 3.27
N GLU A 244 -2.97 12.87 2.54
CA GLU A 244 -4.06 12.89 1.57
C GLU A 244 -3.72 12.09 0.31
N VAL A 245 -4.74 11.40 -0.21
CA VAL A 245 -4.64 10.56 -1.39
C VAL A 245 -5.76 10.94 -2.35
N HIS A 246 -5.39 11.20 -3.61
CA HIS A 246 -6.32 11.57 -4.68
C HIS A 246 -6.40 10.55 -5.81
N ASP A 247 -5.56 9.52 -5.75
CA ASP A 247 -5.57 8.43 -6.71
C ASP A 247 -6.59 7.35 -6.29
N PRO A 248 -7.23 6.66 -7.26
CA PRO A 248 -8.34 5.73 -7.01
C PRO A 248 -7.95 4.31 -6.57
#